data_AF-A0A226DKD9-F1
#
_entry.id   AF-A0A226DKD9-F1
#
_cell.length_a   1.000
_cell.length_b   1.000
_cell.length_c   1.000
_cell.angle_alpha   90.00
_cell.angle_beta   90.00
_cell.angle_gamma   90.00
#
_symmetry.space_group_name_H-M   'P 1'
#
loop_
_entity.id
_entity.type
_entity.pdbx_description
1 polymer ?
#
loop_
_entity_poly.entity_id
_entity_poly.type
_entity_poly.pdbx_seq_one_letter_code
_entity_poly.pdbx_strand_id
1 'polypeptide(L)'
;MDPADVERLLDFSAVPKFSSSQDEIEFWRRKACSLKKGYEELKQDFEEYQEDSKTLEQELDTQLKQEEHKTKELTACANRLQNDNENLRSRLEQMTAEHNARTAEWTTEITAFRETGEEINHYVRQLEQKNDDLERSNRAAAMSIEDFELKLNQAIERNVYLESELDEKDNLKAMVQRLKDETRDLRYELQVTKQTADHVDSNRLECTPPPAPFNLAKSHQATLSTPTSSSKMSPLSIVNDLLRKVGALENKLTLYPRKEDGSLRKGSKLSDSKNLQNKTGGKQPRRISSSSSSQVKEAIKI
;
A
#
# COMPACT_ATOMS: atom_id res chain seq x y z
N MET A 1 -26.45 -66.66 73.28
CA MET A 1 -27.18 -66.88 74.57
C MET A 1 -27.64 -65.55 75.17
N ASP A 2 -28.73 -65.52 75.96
CA ASP A 2 -29.03 -64.35 76.83
C ASP A 2 -28.01 -64.34 78.00
N PRO A 3 -27.36 -63.20 78.33
CA PRO A 3 -26.45 -63.11 79.47
C PRO A 3 -27.04 -63.65 80.79
N ALA A 4 -28.34 -63.52 81.02
CA ALA A 4 -29.02 -63.98 82.23
C ALA A 4 -29.07 -65.51 82.36
N ASP A 5 -29.05 -66.25 81.25
CA ASP A 5 -29.04 -67.73 81.27
C ASP A 5 -27.65 -68.29 81.55
N VAL A 6 -26.58 -67.57 81.18
CA VAL A 6 -25.20 -67.91 81.53
C VAL A 6 -24.96 -67.77 83.03
N GLU A 7 -25.46 -66.69 83.66
CA GLU A 7 -25.41 -66.52 85.12
C GLU A 7 -26.14 -67.65 85.86
N ARG A 8 -27.33 -68.06 85.42
CA ARG A 8 -28.07 -69.19 86.01
C ARG A 8 -27.36 -70.53 85.84
N LEU A 9 -26.62 -70.73 84.76
CA LEU A 9 -25.79 -71.93 84.59
C LEU A 9 -24.63 -71.96 85.57
N LEU A 10 -24.03 -70.80 85.87
CA LEU A 10 -22.87 -70.66 86.77
C LEU A 10 -23.23 -70.54 88.26
N ASP A 11 -24.51 -70.40 88.62
CA ASP A 11 -24.93 -70.43 90.02
C ASP A 11 -24.79 -71.84 90.63
N PHE A 12 -23.95 -71.95 91.67
CA PHE A 12 -23.72 -73.14 92.48
C PHE A 12 -24.36 -73.05 93.88
N SER A 13 -25.09 -71.97 94.20
CA SER A 13 -25.72 -71.79 95.52
C SER A 13 -27.00 -72.61 95.71
N ALA A 14 -27.69 -72.92 94.61
CA ALA A 14 -28.98 -73.62 94.59
C ALA A 14 -28.87 -75.16 94.41
N VAL A 15 -27.98 -75.84 95.14
CA VAL A 15 -27.84 -77.31 95.10
C VAL A 15 -28.96 -77.98 95.91
N PRO A 16 -29.82 -78.83 95.31
CA PRO A 16 -30.86 -79.56 96.03
C PRO A 16 -30.28 -80.61 97.00
N LYS A 17 -31.02 -80.97 98.05
CA LYS A 17 -30.67 -82.13 98.90
C LYS A 17 -31.11 -83.42 98.21
N PHE A 18 -30.18 -84.34 97.99
CA PHE A 18 -30.43 -85.58 97.23
C PHE A 18 -30.86 -86.74 98.14
N SER A 19 -31.79 -87.56 97.64
CA SER A 19 -32.34 -88.74 98.33
C SER A 19 -31.50 -90.00 98.13
N SER A 20 -30.64 -90.00 97.11
CA SER A 20 -29.75 -91.09 96.72
C SER A 20 -28.45 -90.51 96.14
N SER A 21 -27.33 -91.20 96.35
CA SER A 21 -26.05 -90.84 95.71
C SER A 21 -26.14 -90.87 94.18
N GLN A 22 -27.04 -91.70 93.62
CA GLN A 22 -27.30 -91.76 92.18
C GLN A 22 -27.92 -90.46 91.65
N ASP A 23 -28.87 -89.87 92.39
CA ASP A 23 -29.59 -88.65 91.97
C ASP A 23 -28.67 -87.43 91.98
N GLU A 24 -27.76 -87.37 92.95
CA GLU A 24 -26.70 -86.35 93.02
C GLU A 24 -25.77 -86.43 91.80
N ILE A 25 -25.31 -87.64 91.46
CA ILE A 25 -24.48 -87.88 90.29
C ILE A 25 -25.21 -87.50 88.99
N GLU A 26 -26.51 -87.79 88.87
CA GLU A 26 -27.30 -87.39 87.71
C GLU A 26 -27.53 -85.88 87.63
N PHE A 27 -27.77 -85.19 88.75
CA PHE A 27 -27.87 -83.73 88.79
C PHE A 27 -26.57 -83.08 88.32
N TRP A 28 -25.43 -83.49 88.89
CA TRP A 28 -24.12 -82.94 88.50
C TRP A 28 -23.74 -83.28 87.07
N ARG A 29 -24.03 -84.50 86.57
CA ARG A 29 -23.88 -84.82 85.13
C ARG A 29 -24.74 -83.90 84.26
N ARG A 30 -26.01 -83.67 84.63
CA ARG A 30 -26.93 -82.83 83.84
C ARG A 30 -26.49 -81.36 83.82
N LYS A 31 -26.07 -80.80 84.96
CA LYS A 31 -25.49 -79.45 85.09
C LYS A 31 -24.17 -79.34 84.29
N ALA A 32 -23.27 -80.34 84.37
CA ALA A 32 -22.02 -80.37 83.62
C ALA A 32 -22.24 -80.49 82.10
N CYS A 33 -23.17 -81.34 81.64
CA CYS A 33 -23.57 -81.40 80.24
C CYS A 33 -24.16 -80.06 79.75
N SER A 34 -24.96 -79.38 80.58
CA SER A 34 -25.50 -78.06 80.26
C SER A 34 -24.40 -77.00 80.14
N LEU A 35 -23.45 -76.95 81.09
CA LEU A 35 -22.28 -76.06 81.06
C LEU A 35 -21.40 -76.33 79.85
N LYS A 36 -21.17 -77.60 79.51
CA LYS A 36 -20.44 -77.99 78.31
C LYS A 36 -21.14 -77.47 77.05
N LYS A 37 -22.46 -77.67 76.92
CA LYS A 37 -23.24 -77.19 75.77
C LYS A 37 -23.19 -75.68 75.63
N GLY A 38 -23.36 -74.93 76.73
CA GLY A 38 -23.26 -73.46 76.72
C GLY A 38 -21.85 -72.94 76.39
N TYR A 39 -20.80 -73.66 76.81
CA TYR A 39 -19.42 -73.37 76.40
C TYR A 39 -19.18 -73.67 74.91
N GLU A 40 -19.71 -74.78 74.39
CA GLU A 40 -19.61 -75.13 72.97
C GLU A 40 -20.36 -74.11 72.09
N GLU A 41 -21.54 -73.66 72.52
CA GLU A 41 -22.31 -72.57 71.88
C GLU A 41 -21.53 -71.24 71.91
N LEU A 42 -21.06 -70.79 73.08
CA LEU A 42 -20.30 -69.54 73.18
C LEU A 42 -18.99 -69.56 72.38
N LYS A 43 -18.35 -70.73 72.30
CA LYS A 43 -17.15 -70.94 71.48
C LYS A 43 -17.48 -70.84 69.98
N GLN A 44 -18.61 -71.40 69.55
CA GLN A 44 -19.08 -71.28 68.17
C GLN A 44 -19.44 -69.83 67.84
N ASP A 45 -20.23 -69.15 68.69
CA ASP A 45 -20.58 -67.73 68.55
C ASP A 45 -19.30 -66.88 68.39
N PHE A 46 -18.28 -67.12 69.21
CA PHE A 46 -16.99 -66.41 69.14
C PHE A 46 -16.20 -66.68 67.85
N GLU A 47 -16.22 -67.93 67.35
CA GLU A 47 -15.58 -68.29 66.08
C GLU A 47 -16.28 -67.62 64.88
N GLU A 48 -17.62 -67.52 64.91
CA GLU A 48 -18.42 -66.77 63.92
C GLU A 48 -18.11 -65.26 63.97
N TYR A 49 -18.10 -64.63 65.16
CA TYR A 49 -17.69 -63.23 65.31
C TYR A 49 -16.26 -62.96 64.80
N GLN A 50 -15.33 -63.91 64.96
CA GLN A 50 -13.97 -63.76 64.45
C GLN A 50 -13.91 -63.86 62.91
N GLU A 51 -14.72 -64.73 62.29
CA GLU A 51 -14.82 -64.82 60.84
C GLU A 51 -15.54 -63.60 60.24
N ASP A 52 -16.61 -63.12 60.86
CA ASP A 52 -17.33 -61.89 60.49
C ASP A 52 -16.44 -60.65 60.56
N SER A 53 -15.68 -60.47 61.66
CA SER A 53 -14.71 -59.36 61.77
C SER A 53 -13.66 -59.43 60.65
N LYS A 54 -13.17 -60.62 60.34
CA LYS A 54 -12.15 -60.85 59.30
C LYS A 54 -12.70 -60.64 57.88
N THR A 55 -13.97 -60.94 57.62
CA THR A 55 -14.61 -60.68 56.32
C THR A 55 -14.92 -59.19 56.16
N LEU A 56 -15.39 -58.52 57.20
CA LEU A 56 -15.57 -57.06 57.24
C LEU A 56 -14.25 -56.31 57.03
N GLU A 57 -13.17 -56.72 57.70
CA GLU A 57 -11.82 -56.16 57.48
C GLU A 57 -11.40 -56.30 56.01
N GLN A 58 -11.58 -57.48 55.40
CA GLN A 58 -11.29 -57.68 53.97
C GLN A 58 -12.15 -56.80 53.07
N GLU A 59 -13.44 -56.62 53.36
CA GLU A 59 -14.29 -55.74 52.58
C GLU A 59 -13.79 -54.28 52.65
N LEU A 60 -13.55 -53.76 53.85
CA LEU A 60 -12.98 -52.42 54.07
C LEU A 60 -11.63 -52.24 53.34
N ASP A 61 -10.76 -53.25 53.39
CA ASP A 61 -9.49 -53.27 52.67
C ASP A 61 -9.67 -53.20 51.14
N THR A 62 -10.70 -53.87 50.59
CA THR A 62 -11.00 -53.80 49.15
C THR A 62 -11.59 -52.44 48.76
N GLN A 63 -12.48 -51.86 49.57
CA GLN A 63 -13.05 -50.54 49.33
C GLN A 63 -11.96 -49.45 49.39
N LEU A 64 -11.05 -49.52 50.37
CA LEU A 64 -9.92 -48.60 50.50
C LEU A 64 -8.99 -48.69 49.27
N LYS A 65 -8.65 -49.90 48.80
CA LYS A 65 -7.86 -50.11 47.58
C LYS A 65 -8.55 -49.54 46.33
N GLN A 66 -9.88 -49.66 46.23
CA GLN A 66 -10.65 -49.11 45.11
C GLN A 66 -10.66 -47.58 45.10
N GLU A 67 -10.92 -46.93 46.25
CA GLU A 67 -10.90 -45.46 46.34
C GLU A 67 -9.48 -44.88 46.20
N GLU A 68 -8.44 -45.58 46.70
CA GLU A 68 -7.05 -45.23 46.39
C GLU A 68 -6.75 -45.27 44.89
N HIS A 69 -7.18 -46.34 44.20
CA HIS A 69 -6.98 -46.50 42.76
C HIS A 69 -7.65 -45.37 41.98
N LYS A 70 -8.93 -45.14 42.25
CA LYS A 70 -9.75 -44.06 41.69
C LYS A 70 -9.14 -42.68 41.97
N THR A 71 -8.59 -42.45 43.16
CA THR A 71 -7.88 -41.20 43.50
C THR A 71 -6.61 -41.02 42.66
N LYS A 72 -5.82 -42.09 42.47
CA LYS A 72 -4.63 -42.09 41.61
C LYS A 72 -5.00 -41.83 40.15
N GLU A 73 -6.07 -42.45 39.63
CA GLU A 73 -6.58 -42.21 38.27
C GLU A 73 -7.09 -40.78 38.07
N LEU A 74 -7.88 -40.25 39.01
CA LEU A 74 -8.38 -38.88 38.96
C LEU A 74 -7.23 -37.86 39.00
N THR A 75 -6.20 -38.12 39.80
CA THR A 75 -5.00 -37.26 39.87
C THR A 75 -4.18 -37.33 38.57
N ALA A 76 -4.00 -38.51 37.99
CA ALA A 76 -3.35 -38.66 36.68
C ALA A 76 -4.13 -37.96 35.56
N CYS A 77 -5.46 -38.04 35.58
CA CYS A 77 -6.34 -37.33 34.65
C CYS A 77 -6.26 -35.80 34.83
N ALA A 78 -6.28 -35.32 36.07
CA ALA A 78 -6.13 -33.89 36.40
C ALA A 78 -4.78 -33.34 35.90
N ASN A 79 -3.68 -34.05 36.18
CA ASN A 79 -2.33 -33.67 35.70
C ASN A 79 -2.25 -33.64 34.17
N ARG A 80 -2.88 -34.60 33.48
CA ARG A 80 -2.95 -34.59 32.01
C ARG A 80 -3.74 -33.38 31.49
N LEU A 81 -4.91 -33.13 32.04
CA LEU A 81 -5.74 -31.97 31.65
C LEU A 81 -5.07 -30.64 31.97
N GLN A 82 -4.28 -30.56 33.05
CA GLN A 82 -3.44 -29.41 33.35
C GLN A 82 -2.37 -29.19 32.28
N ASN A 83 -1.58 -30.22 31.95
CA ASN A 83 -0.57 -30.14 30.90
C ASN A 83 -1.17 -29.75 29.54
N ASP A 84 -2.34 -30.32 29.18
CA ASP A 84 -3.05 -29.96 27.95
C ASP A 84 -3.52 -28.49 27.98
N ASN A 85 -3.97 -27.97 29.13
CA ASN A 85 -4.30 -26.55 29.30
C ASN A 85 -3.07 -25.63 29.19
N GLU A 86 -1.95 -25.99 29.80
CA GLU A 86 -0.70 -25.22 29.73
C GLU A 86 -0.16 -25.18 28.29
N ASN A 87 -0.20 -26.32 27.58
CA ASN A 87 0.13 -26.40 26.16
C ASN A 87 -0.78 -25.53 25.28
N LEU A 88 -2.10 -25.53 25.53
CA LEU A 88 -3.04 -24.68 24.79
C LEU A 88 -2.84 -23.19 25.07
N ARG A 89 -2.56 -22.82 26.33
CA ARG A 89 -2.21 -21.44 26.72
C ARG A 89 -0.94 -20.96 26.03
N SER A 90 0.13 -21.75 26.07
CA SER A 90 1.41 -21.44 25.42
C SER A 90 1.24 -21.26 23.91
N ARG A 91 0.47 -22.14 23.24
CA ARG A 91 0.15 -21.99 21.81
C ARG A 91 -0.66 -20.72 21.50
N LEU A 92 -1.62 -20.38 22.34
CA LEU A 92 -2.42 -19.16 22.18
C LEU A 92 -1.55 -17.90 22.35
N GLU A 93 -0.66 -17.91 23.34
CA GLU A 93 0.30 -16.84 23.60
C GLU A 93 1.27 -16.68 22.42
N GLN A 94 1.86 -17.77 21.91
CA GLN A 94 2.70 -17.75 20.72
C GLN A 94 1.96 -17.16 19.50
N MET A 95 0.76 -17.67 19.19
CA MET A 95 -0.04 -17.17 18.06
C MET A 95 -0.41 -15.69 18.21
N THR A 96 -0.64 -15.23 19.44
CA THR A 96 -0.93 -13.82 19.76
C THR A 96 0.32 -12.96 19.59
N ALA A 97 1.49 -13.43 20.06
CA ALA A 97 2.77 -12.75 19.87
C ALA A 97 3.14 -12.63 18.39
N GLU A 98 2.99 -13.71 17.60
CA GLU A 98 3.19 -13.69 16.15
C GLU A 98 2.23 -12.74 15.44
N HIS A 99 0.95 -12.73 15.81
CA HIS A 99 -0.03 -11.80 15.25
C HIS A 99 0.33 -10.34 15.56
N ASN A 100 0.72 -10.06 16.80
CA ASN A 100 1.13 -8.72 17.22
C ASN A 100 2.42 -8.26 16.51
N ALA A 101 3.38 -9.17 16.30
CA ALA A 101 4.59 -8.90 15.53
C ALA A 101 4.28 -8.54 14.06
N ARG A 102 3.46 -9.35 13.37
CA ARG A 102 3.01 -9.07 12.00
C ARG A 102 2.21 -7.76 11.91
N THR A 103 1.39 -7.47 12.92
CA THR A 103 0.62 -6.22 13.00
C THR A 103 1.55 -5.00 13.17
N ALA A 104 2.60 -5.13 13.99
CA ALA A 104 3.60 -4.08 14.16
C ALA A 104 4.40 -3.84 12.87
N GLU A 105 4.86 -4.91 12.22
CA GLU A 105 5.57 -4.86 10.92
C GLU A 105 4.73 -4.13 9.86
N TRP A 106 3.49 -4.56 9.62
CA TRP A 106 2.59 -3.88 8.68
C TRP A 106 2.27 -2.44 9.08
N THR A 107 2.20 -2.14 10.37
CA THR A 107 2.03 -0.76 10.84
C THR A 107 3.24 0.10 10.46
N THR A 108 4.48 -0.42 10.66
CA THR A 108 5.71 0.29 10.27
C THR A 108 5.87 0.46 8.76
N GLU A 109 5.43 -0.53 7.97
CA GLU A 109 5.43 -0.43 6.51
C GLU A 109 4.40 0.61 6.01
N ILE A 110 3.19 0.63 6.60
CA ILE A 110 2.17 1.64 6.30
C ILE A 110 2.63 3.06 6.67
N THR A 111 3.34 3.24 7.80
CA THR A 111 3.90 4.57 8.14
C THR A 111 4.99 4.98 7.17
N ALA A 112 5.91 4.08 6.81
CA ALA A 112 6.98 4.38 5.84
C ALA A 112 6.41 4.76 4.45
N PHE A 113 5.37 4.09 3.97
CA PHE A 113 4.70 4.47 2.72
C PHE A 113 3.98 5.82 2.81
N ARG A 114 3.43 6.19 3.98
CA ARG A 114 2.81 7.51 4.18
C ARG A 114 3.87 8.61 4.18
N GLU A 115 4.95 8.43 4.93
CA GLU A 115 6.09 9.36 4.97
C GLU A 115 6.69 9.57 3.56
N THR A 116 6.97 8.49 2.83
CA THR A 116 7.42 8.56 1.42
C THR A 116 6.41 9.28 0.53
N GLY A 117 5.11 9.06 0.74
CA GLY A 117 4.04 9.75 0.02
C GLY A 117 4.01 11.26 0.32
N GLU A 118 4.22 11.66 1.58
CA GLU A 118 4.31 13.05 2.00
C GLU A 118 5.56 13.75 1.43
N GLU A 119 6.71 13.08 1.43
CA GLU A 119 7.95 13.54 0.79
C GLU A 119 7.77 13.79 -0.71
N ILE A 120 7.17 12.83 -1.44
CA ILE A 120 6.88 12.99 -2.88
C ILE A 120 5.94 14.17 -3.13
N ASN A 121 4.87 14.31 -2.34
CA ASN A 121 3.95 15.44 -2.45
C ASN A 121 4.61 16.79 -2.10
N HIS A 122 5.57 16.80 -1.17
CA HIS A 122 6.36 17.99 -0.87
C HIS A 122 7.31 18.33 -2.04
N TYR A 123 7.97 17.33 -2.61
CA TYR A 123 8.87 17.50 -3.76
C TYR A 123 8.15 17.97 -5.03
N VAL A 124 6.94 17.45 -5.31
CA VAL A 124 6.09 17.93 -6.42
C VAL A 124 5.81 19.42 -6.30
N ARG A 125 5.38 19.91 -5.12
CA ARG A 125 5.14 21.34 -4.88
C ARG A 125 6.40 22.20 -5.05
N GLN A 126 7.57 21.69 -4.67
CA GLN A 126 8.84 22.38 -4.93
C GLN A 126 9.17 22.46 -6.42
N LEU A 127 8.82 21.45 -7.22
CA LEU A 127 9.02 21.46 -8.67
C LEU A 127 8.03 22.40 -9.36
N GLU A 128 6.77 22.40 -8.94
CA GLU A 128 5.74 23.35 -9.40
C GLU A 128 6.19 24.80 -9.17
N GLN A 129 6.62 25.14 -7.94
CA GLN A 129 7.14 26.47 -7.63
C GLN A 129 8.36 26.86 -8.50
N LYS A 130 9.32 25.94 -8.70
CA LYS A 130 10.48 26.19 -9.56
C LYS A 130 10.08 26.38 -11.02
N ASN A 131 9.06 25.69 -11.50
CA ASN A 131 8.53 25.89 -12.85
C ASN A 131 7.87 27.27 -12.99
N ASP A 132 7.04 27.69 -12.03
CA ASP A 132 6.43 29.02 -12.02
C ASP A 132 7.48 30.15 -12.03
N ASP A 133 8.55 30.00 -11.26
CA ASP A 133 9.66 30.95 -11.22
C ASP A 133 10.47 30.96 -12.54
N LEU A 134 10.69 29.80 -13.17
CA LEU A 134 11.30 29.70 -14.50
C LEU A 134 10.43 30.33 -15.58
N GLU A 135 9.11 30.10 -15.58
CA GLU A 135 8.16 30.71 -16.51
C GLU A 135 8.06 32.24 -16.30
N ARG A 136 8.19 32.73 -15.07
CA ARG A 136 8.28 34.17 -14.79
C ARG A 136 9.58 34.75 -15.34
N SER A 137 10.72 34.08 -15.11
CA SER A 137 12.02 34.49 -15.64
C SER A 137 12.05 34.51 -17.17
N ASN A 138 11.48 33.48 -17.81
CA ASN A 138 11.38 33.39 -19.27
C ASN A 138 10.53 34.52 -19.86
N ARG A 139 9.39 34.86 -19.24
CA ARG A 139 8.56 36.01 -19.66
C ARG A 139 9.29 37.35 -19.51
N ALA A 140 10.06 37.54 -18.43
CA ALA A 140 10.88 38.74 -18.25
C ALA A 140 12.02 38.83 -19.29
N ALA A 141 12.66 37.70 -19.63
CA ALA A 141 13.68 37.63 -20.66
C ALA A 141 13.10 37.92 -22.06
N ALA A 142 11.94 37.35 -22.40
CA ALA A 142 11.24 37.62 -23.66
C ALA A 142 10.89 39.11 -23.82
N MET A 143 10.31 39.73 -22.80
CA MET A 143 10.03 41.18 -22.78
C MET A 143 11.32 42.01 -22.95
N SER A 144 12.42 41.61 -22.30
CA SER A 144 13.72 42.28 -22.49
C SER A 144 14.27 42.15 -23.91
N ILE A 145 13.99 41.04 -24.62
CA ILE A 145 14.37 40.84 -26.02
C ILE A 145 13.54 41.76 -26.91
N GLU A 146 12.22 41.80 -26.74
CA GLU A 146 11.30 42.71 -27.46
C GLU A 146 11.73 44.19 -27.30
N ASP A 147 12.13 44.58 -26.09
CA ASP A 147 12.69 45.91 -25.77
C ASP A 147 14.00 46.21 -26.53
N PHE A 148 14.86 45.21 -26.75
CA PHE A 148 16.08 45.37 -27.54
C PHE A 148 15.79 45.41 -29.04
N GLU A 149 14.87 44.58 -29.53
CA GLU A 149 14.41 44.59 -30.93
C GLU A 149 13.80 45.93 -31.30
N LEU A 150 12.95 46.50 -30.44
CA LEU A 150 12.37 47.84 -30.64
C LEU A 150 13.46 48.92 -30.72
N LYS A 151 14.44 48.91 -29.81
CA LYS A 151 15.56 49.86 -29.82
C LYS A 151 16.43 49.71 -31.07
N LEU A 152 16.66 48.48 -31.53
CA LEU A 152 17.40 48.19 -32.75
C LEU A 152 16.66 48.71 -33.98
N ASN A 153 15.35 48.45 -34.09
CA ASN A 153 14.52 48.95 -35.19
C ASN A 153 14.52 50.49 -35.24
N GLN A 154 14.36 51.17 -34.10
CA GLN A 154 14.45 52.63 -34.04
C GLN A 154 15.86 53.17 -34.38
N ALA A 155 16.93 52.38 -34.20
CA ALA A 155 18.27 52.76 -34.63
C ALA A 155 18.43 52.58 -36.15
N ILE A 156 17.86 51.52 -36.71
CA ILE A 156 17.82 51.27 -38.17
C ILE A 156 17.01 52.38 -38.87
N GLU A 157 15.82 52.73 -38.39
CA GLU A 157 14.99 53.81 -38.93
C GLU A 157 15.74 55.15 -38.96
N ARG A 158 16.47 55.48 -37.88
CA ARG A 158 17.31 56.70 -37.85
C ARG A 158 18.47 56.64 -38.83
N ASN A 159 19.12 55.49 -39.01
CA ASN A 159 20.19 55.34 -40.00
C ASN A 159 19.65 55.52 -41.42
N VAL A 160 18.51 54.90 -41.77
CA VAL A 160 17.87 55.07 -43.08
C VAL A 160 17.48 56.53 -43.35
N TYR A 161 17.01 57.25 -42.33
CA TYR A 161 16.74 58.68 -42.44
C TYR A 161 18.02 59.48 -42.73
N LEU A 162 19.09 59.25 -41.97
CA LEU A 162 20.39 59.91 -42.15
C LEU A 162 21.04 59.57 -43.51
N GLU A 163 20.87 58.34 -44.01
CA GLU A 163 21.29 57.93 -45.36
C GLU A 163 20.56 58.77 -46.42
N SER A 164 19.25 58.99 -46.28
CA SER A 164 18.49 59.83 -47.22
C SER A 164 18.88 61.32 -47.19
N GLU A 165 19.25 61.86 -46.01
CA GLU A 165 19.79 63.23 -45.90
C GLU A 165 21.19 63.35 -46.56
N LEU A 166 22.00 62.30 -46.50
CA LEU A 166 23.29 62.24 -47.19
C LEU A 166 23.13 62.16 -48.71
N ASP A 167 22.17 61.36 -49.19
CA ASP A 167 21.83 61.28 -50.62
C ASP A 167 21.30 62.62 -51.16
N GLU A 168 20.42 63.32 -50.45
CA GLU A 168 19.95 64.65 -50.84
C GLU A 168 21.13 65.64 -50.89
N LYS A 169 22.00 65.63 -49.88
CA LYS A 169 23.20 66.47 -49.83
C LYS A 169 24.15 66.20 -51.00
N ASP A 170 24.31 64.94 -51.43
CA ASP A 170 25.17 64.59 -52.57
C ASP A 170 24.52 64.92 -53.92
N ASN A 171 23.21 64.79 -54.05
CA ASN A 171 22.45 65.30 -55.19
C ASN A 171 22.58 66.83 -55.33
N LEU A 172 22.49 67.57 -54.21
CA LEU A 172 22.68 69.03 -54.19
C LEU A 172 24.13 69.42 -54.55
N LYS A 173 25.15 68.68 -54.07
CA LYS A 173 26.55 68.88 -54.51
C LYS A 173 26.69 68.67 -56.02
N ALA A 174 26.10 67.61 -56.57
CA ALA A 174 26.14 67.31 -58.00
C ALA A 174 25.47 68.42 -58.83
N MET A 175 24.31 68.92 -58.39
CA MET A 175 23.62 70.03 -59.04
C MET A 175 24.43 71.34 -58.97
N VAL A 176 25.03 71.65 -57.81
CA VAL A 176 25.94 72.81 -57.67
C VAL A 176 27.17 72.66 -58.56
N GLN A 177 27.72 71.46 -58.72
CA GLN A 177 28.84 71.22 -59.61
C GLN A 177 28.45 71.42 -61.08
N ARG A 178 27.31 70.85 -61.49
CA ARG A 178 26.75 71.05 -62.83
C ARG A 178 26.50 72.53 -63.14
N LEU A 179 25.88 73.28 -62.22
CA LEU A 179 25.66 74.73 -62.39
C LEU A 179 26.98 75.51 -62.45
N LYS A 180 28.04 75.10 -61.74
CA LYS A 180 29.38 75.70 -61.87
C LYS A 180 30.00 75.42 -63.23
N ASP A 181 29.80 74.23 -63.78
CA ASP A 181 30.29 73.84 -65.09
C ASP A 181 29.50 74.58 -66.19
N GLU A 182 28.17 74.61 -66.15
CA GLU A 182 27.32 75.45 -67.02
C GLU A 182 27.69 76.95 -66.93
N THR A 183 27.96 77.47 -65.72
CA THR A 183 28.46 78.85 -65.53
C THR A 183 29.86 79.06 -66.15
N ARG A 184 30.70 78.03 -66.20
CA ARG A 184 32.02 78.08 -66.84
C ARG A 184 31.87 78.07 -68.36
N ASP A 185 30.99 77.20 -68.88
CA ASP A 185 30.73 77.06 -70.30
C ASP A 185 30.09 78.33 -70.87
N LEU A 186 29.08 78.91 -70.21
CA LEU A 186 28.51 80.21 -70.59
C LEU A 186 29.53 81.36 -70.56
N ARG A 187 30.53 81.31 -69.67
CA ARG A 187 31.65 82.28 -69.67
C ARG A 187 32.58 82.05 -70.87
N TYR A 188 32.84 80.80 -71.24
CA TYR A 188 33.58 80.49 -72.46
C TYR A 188 32.80 80.89 -73.71
N GLU A 189 31.50 80.65 -73.80
CA GLU A 189 30.64 81.11 -74.90
C GLU A 189 30.61 82.64 -74.99
N LEU A 190 30.52 83.38 -73.88
CA LEU A 190 30.63 84.85 -73.85
C LEU A 190 32.02 85.35 -74.27
N GLN A 191 33.08 84.57 -74.02
CA GLN A 191 34.43 84.89 -74.47
C GLN A 191 34.61 84.60 -75.97
N VAL A 192 34.08 83.48 -76.46
CA VAL A 192 34.12 83.11 -77.88
C VAL A 192 33.25 84.03 -78.72
N THR A 193 32.03 84.37 -78.28
CA THR A 193 31.17 85.33 -78.98
C THR A 193 31.76 86.73 -79.04
N LYS A 194 32.56 87.15 -78.03
CA LYS A 194 33.38 88.36 -78.14
C LYS A 194 34.51 88.26 -79.16
N GLN A 195 35.04 87.06 -79.42
CA GLN A 195 36.08 86.82 -80.43
C GLN A 195 35.49 86.60 -81.84
N THR A 196 34.27 86.08 -81.96
CA THR A 196 33.58 85.89 -83.25
C THR A 196 32.75 87.11 -83.67
N ALA A 197 32.49 88.06 -82.78
CA ALA A 197 31.94 89.37 -83.14
C ALA A 197 32.85 90.16 -84.12
N ASP A 198 34.15 89.83 -84.16
CA ASP A 198 35.11 90.38 -85.12
C ASP A 198 35.12 89.62 -86.48
N HIS A 199 34.26 88.62 -86.70
CA HIS A 199 34.20 87.87 -87.97
C HIS A 199 32.77 87.53 -88.43
N VAL A 200 32.21 88.37 -89.30
CA VAL A 200 30.93 88.16 -89.98
C VAL A 200 31.12 87.21 -91.17
N ASP A 201 30.27 86.19 -91.37
CA ASP A 201 29.25 86.15 -92.46
C ASP A 201 28.36 84.88 -92.58
N SER A 202 27.15 85.16 -93.07
CA SER A 202 26.00 84.41 -93.64
C SER A 202 26.05 82.91 -94.09
N ASN A 203 25.00 82.14 -93.70
CA ASN A 203 24.13 81.19 -94.49
C ASN A 203 23.66 79.96 -93.64
N ARG A 204 22.56 79.22 -93.91
CA ARG A 204 21.18 79.47 -94.45
C ARG A 204 20.36 78.14 -94.36
N LEU A 205 19.14 78.16 -93.80
CA LEU A 205 18.02 77.17 -94.00
C LEU A 205 18.25 75.71 -93.48
N GLU A 206 17.26 74.84 -93.15
CA GLU A 206 15.77 74.89 -93.04
C GLU A 206 15.20 73.69 -92.21
N CYS A 207 13.90 73.76 -91.82
CA CYS A 207 12.84 72.71 -91.60
C CYS A 207 13.17 71.21 -91.35
N THR A 208 12.43 70.36 -90.60
CA THR A 208 11.05 70.38 -89.99
C THR A 208 10.88 69.20 -88.96
N PRO A 209 9.79 69.11 -88.14
CA PRO A 209 9.58 68.12 -87.04
C PRO A 209 8.51 67.03 -87.37
N PRO A 210 7.90 66.26 -86.42
CA PRO A 210 8.36 65.46 -85.25
C PRO A 210 8.08 63.93 -85.55
N PRO A 211 7.65 62.98 -84.66
CA PRO A 211 7.59 62.85 -83.18
C PRO A 211 8.14 61.48 -82.62
N ALA A 212 7.78 61.15 -81.37
CA ALA A 212 7.95 59.83 -80.70
C ALA A 212 6.66 58.94 -80.84
N PRO A 213 6.54 57.67 -80.37
CA PRO A 213 6.84 57.21 -78.99
C PRO A 213 7.38 55.76 -78.77
N PHE A 214 7.80 55.49 -77.53
CA PHE A 214 7.81 54.19 -76.82
C PHE A 214 8.46 52.94 -77.49
N ASN A 215 9.49 52.39 -76.83
CA ASN A 215 9.25 51.34 -75.82
C ASN A 215 10.47 51.08 -74.91
N LEU A 216 10.17 50.78 -73.66
CA LEU A 216 11.13 50.56 -72.57
C LEU A 216 11.83 49.20 -72.71
N ALA A 217 13.15 49.19 -72.82
CA ALA A 217 13.93 47.94 -72.89
C ALA A 217 15.13 47.92 -71.94
N LYS A 218 15.14 46.89 -71.09
CA LYS A 218 16.31 46.26 -70.44
C LYS A 218 17.06 47.02 -69.32
N SER A 219 16.92 46.46 -68.10
CA SER A 219 17.94 45.55 -67.52
C SER A 219 18.44 45.87 -66.11
N HIS A 220 17.59 45.61 -65.11
CA HIS A 220 17.99 45.06 -63.82
C HIS A 220 17.09 43.83 -63.60
N GLN A 221 17.55 42.61 -63.28
CA GLN A 221 18.74 42.23 -62.52
C GLN A 221 19.57 41.11 -63.20
N ALA A 222 20.89 41.35 -63.19
CA ALA A 222 21.96 40.35 -63.13
C ALA A 222 22.92 40.91 -62.05
N THR A 223 23.63 40.17 -61.20
CA THR A 223 23.81 38.73 -60.98
C THR A 223 24.59 38.58 -59.68
N LEU A 224 24.33 37.57 -58.86
CA LEU A 224 25.29 36.74 -58.08
C LEU A 224 24.46 35.86 -57.11
N SER A 225 24.41 34.54 -57.27
CA SER A 225 25.44 33.54 -56.91
C SER A 225 25.26 32.99 -55.49
N THR A 226 25.00 31.69 -55.47
CA THR A 226 25.20 30.64 -54.45
C THR A 226 26.42 30.78 -53.53
N PRO A 227 26.56 29.96 -52.45
CA PRO A 227 25.60 29.01 -51.84
C PRO A 227 25.50 29.14 -50.30
N THR A 228 24.60 28.37 -49.64
CA THR A 228 24.93 27.48 -48.49
C THR A 228 23.69 26.77 -47.94
N SER A 229 23.92 25.62 -47.31
CA SER A 229 22.92 24.72 -46.73
C SER A 229 22.33 25.22 -45.41
N SER A 230 20.99 25.26 -45.30
CA SER A 230 20.32 24.94 -44.04
C SER A 230 18.91 24.38 -44.31
N SER A 231 18.57 23.29 -43.64
CA SER A 231 17.39 22.48 -43.96
C SER A 231 16.09 23.11 -43.47
N LYS A 232 15.36 23.78 -44.36
CA LYS A 232 13.95 24.13 -44.12
C LYS A 232 13.09 22.87 -44.35
N MET A 233 13.02 22.02 -43.33
CA MET A 233 12.08 20.90 -43.28
C MET A 233 10.66 21.43 -43.54
N SER A 234 10.03 20.98 -44.64
CA SER A 234 8.63 21.28 -44.90
C SER A 234 7.79 20.80 -43.70
N PRO A 235 6.77 21.57 -43.23
CA PRO A 235 5.91 21.14 -42.13
C PRO A 235 5.30 19.74 -42.35
N LEU A 236 5.02 19.39 -43.61
CA LEU A 236 4.52 18.06 -44.01
C LEU A 236 5.56 16.94 -43.78
N SER A 237 6.85 17.23 -43.89
CA SER A 237 7.92 16.27 -43.59
C SER A 237 8.00 15.99 -42.09
N ILE A 238 7.84 17.03 -41.26
CA ILE A 238 7.83 16.90 -39.80
C ILE A 238 6.62 16.06 -39.35
N VAL A 239 5.44 16.30 -39.92
CA VAL A 239 4.23 15.50 -39.66
C VAL A 239 4.41 14.04 -40.11
N ASN A 240 4.98 13.79 -41.29
CA ASN A 240 5.27 12.43 -41.76
C ASN A 240 6.29 11.69 -40.87
N ASP A 241 7.32 12.39 -40.38
CA ASP A 241 8.32 11.82 -39.46
C ASP A 241 7.71 11.53 -38.08
N LEU A 242 6.82 12.40 -37.58
CA LEU A 242 6.05 12.17 -36.36
C LEU A 242 5.15 10.93 -36.49
N LEU A 243 4.36 10.81 -37.57
CA LEU A 243 3.53 9.64 -37.83
C LEU A 243 4.36 8.35 -37.93
N ARG A 244 5.51 8.39 -38.62
CA ARG A 244 6.43 7.25 -38.72
C ARG A 244 7.06 6.88 -37.38
N LYS A 245 7.37 7.86 -36.52
CA LYS A 245 7.88 7.65 -35.15
C LYS A 245 6.79 7.10 -34.21
N VAL A 246 5.56 7.57 -34.30
CA VAL A 246 4.42 7.05 -33.52
C VAL A 246 4.16 5.59 -33.87
N GLY A 247 4.04 5.23 -35.15
CA GLY A 247 3.86 3.82 -35.55
C GLY A 247 5.04 2.91 -35.13
N ALA A 248 6.27 3.44 -35.12
CA ALA A 248 7.44 2.70 -34.61
C ALA A 248 7.44 2.55 -33.08
N LEU A 249 6.85 3.50 -32.33
CA LEU A 249 6.67 3.41 -30.88
C LEU A 249 5.54 2.46 -30.52
N GLU A 250 4.42 2.48 -31.24
CA GLU A 250 3.31 1.53 -31.07
C GLU A 250 3.78 0.08 -31.30
N ASN A 251 4.54 -0.18 -32.38
CA ASN A 251 5.15 -1.49 -32.63
C ASN A 251 6.21 -1.91 -31.59
N LYS A 252 6.84 -0.97 -30.88
CA LYS A 252 7.69 -1.31 -29.73
C LYS A 252 6.86 -1.58 -28.48
N LEU A 253 5.78 -0.83 -28.27
CA LEU A 253 4.90 -0.98 -27.10
C LEU A 253 4.17 -2.33 -27.10
N THR A 254 3.80 -2.85 -28.28
CA THR A 254 3.22 -4.21 -28.43
C THR A 254 4.23 -5.34 -28.17
N LEU A 255 5.53 -5.08 -28.30
CA LEU A 255 6.61 -6.04 -28.02
C LEU A 255 7.03 -6.07 -26.53
N TYR A 256 6.55 -5.14 -25.71
CA TYR A 256 6.70 -5.20 -24.25
C TYR A 256 5.48 -5.87 -23.62
N PRO A 257 5.61 -7.09 -23.05
CA PRO A 257 4.55 -7.64 -22.24
C PRO A 257 4.33 -6.76 -21.02
N ARG A 258 3.09 -6.28 -20.85
CA ARG A 258 2.65 -5.63 -19.61
C ARG A 258 2.90 -6.60 -18.45
N LYS A 259 3.82 -6.27 -17.54
CA LYS A 259 3.91 -6.98 -16.26
C LYS A 259 2.64 -6.66 -15.47
N GLU A 260 1.74 -7.64 -15.37
CA GLU A 260 0.59 -7.56 -14.48
C GLU A 260 1.00 -8.04 -13.09
N ASP A 261 1.35 -7.10 -12.22
CA ASP A 261 1.31 -7.32 -10.77
C ASP A 261 -0.15 -7.22 -10.33
N GLY A 262 -0.83 -8.36 -10.19
CA GLY A 262 -2.29 -8.37 -9.99
C GLY A 262 -2.95 -9.75 -9.92
N SER A 263 -2.36 -10.68 -9.17
CA SER A 263 -2.90 -12.04 -8.98
C SER A 263 -4.36 -12.03 -8.48
N LEU A 264 -5.32 -12.46 -9.30
CA LEU A 264 -6.64 -12.96 -8.88
C LEU A 264 -7.34 -13.82 -9.97
N ARG A 265 -7.52 -15.11 -9.66
CA ARG A 265 -8.57 -16.04 -10.16
C ARG A 265 -8.50 -16.62 -11.59
N LYS A 266 -7.86 -17.80 -11.71
CA LYS A 266 -8.35 -19.09 -12.30
C LYS A 266 -7.12 -19.95 -12.66
N GLY A 267 -7.07 -21.25 -12.43
CA GLY A 267 -7.98 -22.15 -11.72
C GLY A 267 -7.48 -23.59 -11.88
N SER A 268 -7.10 -24.25 -10.79
CA SER A 268 -6.59 -25.62 -10.82
C SER A 268 -7.71 -26.63 -11.01
N LYS A 269 -7.60 -27.45 -12.06
CA LYS A 269 -8.29 -28.74 -12.20
C LYS A 269 -7.28 -29.87 -11.97
N LEU A 270 -7.81 -31.06 -11.69
CA LEU A 270 -7.12 -32.30 -11.27
C LEU A 270 -6.80 -32.28 -9.75
N SER A 271 -7.11 -33.33 -8.97
CA SER A 271 -7.77 -34.61 -9.29
C SER A 271 -8.45 -35.23 -8.07
N ASP A 272 -9.30 -36.23 -8.33
CA ASP A 272 -10.05 -37.12 -7.44
C ASP A 272 -9.70 -37.22 -5.94
N SER A 273 -10.75 -37.12 -5.11
CA SER A 273 -10.97 -38.08 -4.02
C SER A 273 -12.44 -38.17 -3.63
N LYS A 274 -12.94 -39.39 -3.49
CA LYS A 274 -14.32 -39.72 -3.10
C LYS A 274 -14.48 -39.54 -1.58
N ASN A 275 -15.56 -38.93 -1.10
CA ASN A 275 -16.30 -39.51 0.02
C ASN A 275 -17.77 -39.07 0.09
N LEU A 276 -18.56 -39.83 0.84
CA LEU A 276 -20.01 -39.89 0.79
C LEU A 276 -20.71 -38.87 1.70
N GLN A 277 -21.94 -38.53 1.32
CA GLN A 277 -23.12 -38.31 2.18
C GLN A 277 -22.95 -37.56 3.52
N ASN A 278 -23.65 -36.42 3.67
CA ASN A 278 -25.03 -36.56 4.15
C ASN A 278 -25.94 -35.34 3.90
N LYS A 279 -27.25 -35.64 3.73
CA LYS A 279 -28.35 -34.68 3.73
C LYS A 279 -28.82 -34.45 5.18
N THR A 280 -28.90 -33.20 5.62
CA THR A 280 -30.01 -32.74 6.47
C THR A 280 -30.31 -31.27 6.17
N GLY A 281 -31.58 -30.96 5.88
CA GLY A 281 -32.05 -29.57 5.83
C GLY A 281 -32.50 -29.14 7.22
N GLY A 282 -32.15 -27.93 7.64
CA GLY A 282 -32.48 -27.39 8.96
C GLY A 282 -32.71 -25.89 8.90
N LYS A 283 -33.94 -25.45 9.22
CA LYS A 283 -34.40 -24.06 9.11
C LYS A 283 -33.61 -23.11 10.01
N GLN A 284 -33.39 -21.89 9.52
CA GLN A 284 -33.07 -20.70 10.32
C GLN A 284 -34.12 -20.45 11.42
N PRO A 285 -33.72 -20.04 12.64
CA PRO A 285 -34.54 -19.23 13.51
C PRO A 285 -34.04 -17.77 13.56
N ARG A 286 -34.99 -16.83 13.63
CA ARG A 286 -34.72 -15.38 13.75
C ARG A 286 -33.95 -15.06 15.03
N ARG A 287 -32.95 -14.19 14.95
CA ARG A 287 -32.33 -13.58 16.14
C ARG A 287 -33.25 -12.49 16.69
N ILE A 288 -33.69 -12.62 17.93
CA ILE A 288 -34.51 -11.64 18.63
C ILE A 288 -33.59 -10.48 19.06
N SER A 289 -34.03 -9.25 18.82
CA SER A 289 -33.38 -8.04 19.32
C SER A 289 -33.71 -7.82 20.79
N SER A 290 -32.73 -7.94 21.68
CA SER A 290 -32.83 -7.53 23.08
C SER A 290 -31.97 -6.28 23.33
N SER A 291 -32.61 -5.11 23.24
CA SER A 291 -32.06 -3.89 23.81
C SER A 291 -32.03 -4.04 25.34
N SER A 292 -30.89 -3.78 25.98
CA SER A 292 -30.82 -3.61 27.44
C SER A 292 -29.98 -2.40 27.78
N SER A 293 -30.60 -1.48 28.52
CA SER A 293 -29.97 -0.29 29.09
C SER A 293 -28.94 -0.67 30.15
N SER A 294 -27.87 0.11 30.25
CA SER A 294 -26.98 0.16 31.43
C SER A 294 -26.27 1.52 31.47
N GLN A 295 -27.02 2.57 31.76
CA GLN A 295 -26.45 3.75 32.42
C GLN A 295 -26.22 3.46 33.91
N VAL A 296 -25.44 4.34 34.55
CA VAL A 296 -25.18 4.42 36.00
C VAL A 296 -24.24 3.34 36.55
N LYS A 297 -22.94 3.64 36.54
CA LYS A 297 -22.08 3.38 37.70
C LYS A 297 -21.34 4.65 38.11
N GLU A 298 -21.75 5.11 39.28
CA GLU A 298 -21.20 6.13 40.15
C GLU A 298 -19.73 5.84 40.55
N ALA A 299 -18.90 6.89 40.63
CA ALA A 299 -17.62 6.86 41.33
C ALA A 299 -17.21 8.27 41.78
N ILE A 300 -17.55 8.60 43.03
CA ILE A 300 -17.03 9.78 43.74
C ILE A 300 -15.53 9.61 44.00
N LYS A 301 -14.69 10.56 43.57
CA LYS A 301 -13.41 10.84 44.26
C LYS A 301 -12.78 12.19 43.90
N ILE A 302 -12.67 13.04 44.93
CA ILE A 302 -11.88 14.29 45.05
C ILE A 302 -12.34 15.42 44.13
#